data_AF-A0A4U6T9T3-F1
#
_entry.id   AF-A0A4U6T9T3-F1
#
_cell.length_a   1.000
_cell.length_b   1.000
_cell.length_c   1.000
_cell.angle_alpha   90.00
_cell.angle_beta   90.00
_cell.angle_gamma   90.00
#
_symmetry.space_group_name_H-M   'P 1'
#
loop_
_entity.id
_entity.type
_entity.pdbx_description
1 polymer ?
#
loop_
_entity_poly.entity_id
_entity_poly.type
_entity_poly.pdbx_seq_one_letter_code
_entity_poly.pdbx_strand_id
1 'polypeptide(L)'
;MRGGYSGRGGFGAGRHSSSSNDGRGYHGNPCLTMHQPWASLLVHGIKRVEGRSWPSPITGRLWIHAASKVPDPDTIKAMEDFYREIYAVDGITDIKFPDHFPVSRLLGCVEVVGCLRSEELVCWEDVPQSVRLEGLTDFCWLCENPQKLVVPFEMRGYQGVYNLERRIYDGAVRGLTPVQGPLPVKFPLPDPRDRFSLKPGSLTFDASKSEVQKSSSVTAAIAGARAAATQFSKKDPNAATSSETRVREQSWGNHADSNSGNGNLPSVVQGSPAYLQNQNQPSIFRSTTAYSQNPDTEPRRSPRLEFGASNRWH
;
A
#
# COMPACT_ATOMS: atom_id res chain seq x y z
N MET A 1 49.14 -52.85 3.26
CA MET A 1 48.08 -53.33 2.33
C MET A 1 46.96 -52.28 2.38
N ARG A 2 46.70 -51.45 1.36
CA ARG A 2 46.06 -51.69 0.03
C ARG A 2 44.66 -52.32 0.11
N GLY A 3 43.67 -51.64 -0.51
CA GLY A 3 42.27 -52.05 -0.68
C GLY A 3 41.30 -51.14 0.10
N GLY A 4 40.41 -50.33 -0.50
CA GLY A 4 40.25 -49.99 -1.92
C GLY A 4 39.05 -50.65 -2.60
N TYR A 5 37.83 -50.14 -2.35
CA TYR A 5 36.65 -50.38 -3.21
C TYR A 5 35.75 -49.14 -3.31
N SER A 6 35.14 -48.98 -4.48
CA SER A 6 34.30 -47.85 -4.91
C SER A 6 32.92 -48.33 -5.31
N GLY A 7 31.84 -47.57 -5.08
CA GLY A 7 30.59 -47.85 -5.80
C GLY A 7 29.30 -47.16 -5.33
N ARG A 8 28.83 -46.19 -6.13
CA ARG A 8 27.43 -45.88 -6.48
C ARG A 8 26.36 -45.69 -5.38
N GLY A 9 25.93 -44.43 -5.24
CA GLY A 9 24.63 -43.95 -5.73
C GLY A 9 23.32 -44.48 -5.12
N GLY A 10 22.55 -43.59 -4.50
CA GLY A 10 21.15 -43.83 -4.12
C GLY A 10 20.41 -42.50 -3.87
N PHE A 11 19.37 -42.22 -4.67
CA PHE A 11 18.46 -41.10 -4.43
C PHE A 11 17.50 -41.46 -3.30
N GLY A 12 17.29 -40.54 -2.34
CA GLY A 12 16.35 -40.72 -1.22
C GLY A 12 15.59 -39.43 -0.94
N ALA A 13 14.43 -39.27 -1.57
CA ALA A 13 13.59 -38.08 -1.40
C ALA A 13 12.75 -38.15 -0.11
N GLY A 14 12.50 -36.99 0.48
CA GLY A 14 11.28 -36.70 1.23
C GLY A 14 11.16 -37.30 2.64
N ARG A 15 11.25 -36.42 3.64
CA ARG A 15 10.22 -36.39 4.69
C ARG A 15 9.65 -35.00 4.79
N HIS A 16 8.36 -34.89 4.48
CA HIS A 16 7.58 -33.67 4.60
C HIS A 16 7.55 -33.24 6.07
N SER A 17 7.83 -31.96 6.34
CA SER A 17 7.51 -31.38 7.65
C SER A 17 5.99 -31.42 7.82
N SER A 18 5.53 -32.10 8.88
CA SER A 18 4.13 -32.20 9.23
C SER A 18 3.50 -30.82 9.39
N SER A 19 2.43 -30.56 8.64
CA SER A 19 1.65 -29.32 8.71
C SER A 19 1.02 -29.17 10.10
N SER A 20 1.50 -28.21 10.89
CA SER A 20 0.75 -27.68 12.01
C SER A 20 -0.36 -26.80 11.46
N ASN A 21 -1.58 -27.33 11.46
CA ASN A 21 -2.78 -26.71 10.92
C ASN A 21 -3.30 -25.60 11.85
N ASP A 22 -2.58 -24.48 11.90
CA ASP A 22 -3.03 -23.23 12.53
C ASP A 22 -3.66 -22.32 11.47
N GLY A 23 -4.82 -21.72 11.78
CA GLY A 23 -5.80 -21.19 10.81
C GLY A 23 -5.42 -19.93 10.03
N ARG A 24 -4.13 -19.60 9.94
CA ARG A 24 -3.62 -18.47 9.14
C ARG A 24 -3.35 -18.97 7.72
N GLY A 25 -4.07 -18.43 6.73
CA GLY A 25 -3.81 -18.74 5.33
C GLY A 25 -2.35 -18.43 4.98
N TYR A 26 -1.58 -19.46 4.60
CA TYR A 26 -0.17 -19.30 4.24
C TYR A 26 -0.02 -18.49 2.95
N HIS A 27 0.07 -17.17 3.10
CA HIS A 27 0.62 -16.33 2.06
C HIS A 27 2.12 -16.63 1.94
N GLY A 28 2.49 -17.52 1.01
CA GLY A 28 3.89 -17.86 0.78
C GLY A 28 4.70 -16.67 0.25
N ASN A 29 4.08 -15.82 -0.57
CA ASN A 29 4.67 -14.62 -1.16
C ASN A 29 3.63 -13.50 -1.24
N PRO A 30 3.18 -12.93 -0.09
CA PRO A 30 2.11 -11.95 -0.07
C PRO A 30 2.52 -10.69 -0.83
N CYS A 31 1.58 -10.14 -1.59
CA CYS A 31 1.67 -8.91 -2.32
C CYS A 31 0.43 -8.07 -2.05
N LEU A 32 0.63 -6.75 -1.95
CA LEU A 32 -0.44 -5.77 -1.79
C LEU A 32 -0.36 -4.78 -2.95
N THR A 33 -1.48 -4.59 -3.65
CA THR A 33 -1.64 -3.48 -4.58
C THR A 33 -2.06 -2.23 -3.81
N MET A 34 -1.38 -1.12 -4.07
CA MET A 34 -1.67 0.19 -3.49
C MET A 34 -1.49 1.31 -4.52
N HIS A 35 -2.19 2.43 -4.31
CA HIS A 35 -2.14 3.57 -5.22
C HIS A 35 -0.80 4.32 -5.11
N GLN A 36 -0.43 4.99 -6.21
CA GLN A 36 0.62 6.00 -6.16
C GLN A 36 0.06 7.31 -5.57
N PRO A 37 0.89 8.12 -4.87
CA PRO A 37 2.34 7.96 -4.70
C PRO A 37 2.77 7.00 -3.57
N TRP A 38 1.84 6.52 -2.73
CA TRP A 38 2.18 5.72 -1.54
C TRP A 38 2.97 4.45 -1.86
N ALA A 39 2.71 3.78 -2.99
CA ALA A 39 3.45 2.60 -3.43
C ALA A 39 4.96 2.86 -3.58
N SER A 40 5.35 3.92 -4.29
CA SER A 40 6.75 4.32 -4.42
C SER A 40 7.32 4.79 -3.08
N LEU A 41 6.59 5.61 -2.32
CA LEU A 41 7.08 6.17 -1.06
C LEU A 41 7.39 5.10 0.00
N LEU A 42 6.62 4.00 0.01
CA LEU A 42 6.82 2.85 0.91
C LEU A 42 8.08 2.05 0.56
N VAL A 43 8.28 1.67 -0.72
CA VAL A 43 9.50 0.95 -1.13
C VAL A 43 10.75 1.83 -1.15
N HIS A 44 10.61 3.15 -1.08
CA HIS A 44 11.71 4.10 -0.87
C HIS A 44 12.00 4.38 0.62
N GLY A 45 11.25 3.79 1.56
CA GLY A 45 11.46 3.98 3.00
C GLY A 45 11.11 5.39 3.52
N ILE A 46 10.34 6.16 2.75
CA ILE A 46 9.82 7.48 3.15
C ILE A 46 8.50 7.30 3.92
N LYS A 47 7.63 6.41 3.43
CA LYS A 47 6.47 5.92 4.17
C LYS A 47 6.90 4.71 5.00
N ARG A 48 6.53 4.67 6.28
CA ARG A 48 6.90 3.61 7.25
C ARG A 48 5.69 2.87 7.81
N VAL A 49 4.50 3.44 7.66
CA VAL A 49 3.23 2.85 8.11
C VAL A 49 2.28 2.71 6.93
N GLU A 50 1.77 1.52 6.64
CA GLU A 50 0.69 1.31 5.67
C GLU A 50 -0.68 1.38 6.37
N GLY A 51 -1.58 2.21 5.85
CA GLY A 51 -2.89 2.49 6.48
C GLY A 51 -4.02 1.70 5.83
N ARG A 52 -4.81 0.98 6.63
CA ARG A 52 -5.96 0.19 6.16
C ARG A 52 -7.13 0.25 7.15
N SER A 53 -8.35 0.05 6.65
CA SER A 53 -9.56 -0.13 7.47
C SER A 53 -9.69 -1.54 8.07
N TRP A 54 -8.62 -2.34 8.02
CA TRP A 54 -8.58 -3.73 8.49
C TRP A 54 -7.16 -4.12 8.91
N PRO A 55 -7.02 -5.00 9.93
CA PRO A 55 -5.72 -5.37 10.49
C PRO A 55 -4.88 -6.19 9.50
N SER A 56 -3.55 -6.14 9.64
CA SER A 56 -2.66 -6.92 8.77
C SER A 56 -2.94 -8.43 8.89
N PRO A 57 -3.11 -9.15 7.76
CA PRO A 57 -3.31 -10.60 7.76
C PRO A 57 -1.97 -11.36 7.88
N ILE A 58 -0.84 -10.64 7.80
CA ILE A 58 0.51 -11.18 7.67
C ILE A 58 1.51 -10.42 8.55
N THR A 59 2.61 -11.10 8.87
CA THR A 59 3.83 -10.52 9.44
C THR A 59 5.01 -11.13 8.70
N GLY A 60 6.03 -10.34 8.40
CA GLY A 60 7.14 -10.69 7.51
C GLY A 60 7.07 -9.95 6.17
N ARG A 61 7.79 -10.46 5.16
CA ARG A 61 7.91 -9.81 3.83
C ARG A 61 6.54 -9.59 3.19
N LEU A 62 6.29 -8.36 2.73
CA LEU A 62 5.16 -7.98 1.89
C LEU A 62 5.67 -7.33 0.60
N TRP A 63 5.31 -7.90 -0.54
CA TRP A 63 5.58 -7.32 -1.86
C TRP A 63 4.63 -6.16 -2.16
N ILE A 64 5.13 -5.11 -2.80
CA ILE A 64 4.38 -3.88 -3.08
C ILE A 64 4.21 -3.70 -4.60
N HIS A 65 2.95 -3.67 -5.02
CA HIS A 65 2.54 -3.43 -6.41
C HIS A 65 1.84 -2.07 -6.52
N ALA A 66 2.23 -1.27 -7.51
CA ALA A 66 1.57 -0.02 -7.83
C ALA A 66 0.32 -0.26 -8.68
N ALA A 67 -0.82 0.25 -8.21
CA ALA A 67 -2.09 0.24 -8.94
C ALA A 67 -1.98 0.95 -10.31
N SER A 68 -2.98 0.75 -11.17
CA SER A 68 -2.98 1.26 -12.56
C SER A 68 -3.35 2.73 -12.72
N LYS A 69 -4.04 3.35 -11.74
CA LYS A 69 -4.37 4.79 -11.80
C LYS A 69 -3.09 5.61 -11.64
N VAL A 70 -2.81 6.42 -12.66
CA VAL A 70 -1.74 7.44 -12.65
C VAL A 70 -2.01 8.41 -11.47
N PRO A 71 -0.99 8.69 -10.63
CA PRO A 71 -1.14 9.67 -9.57
C PRO A 71 -1.32 11.06 -10.17
N ASP A 72 -2.25 11.82 -9.62
CA ASP A 72 -2.46 13.22 -9.98
C ASP A 72 -1.31 14.10 -9.42
N PRO A 73 -0.84 15.15 -10.12
CA PRO A 73 0.30 15.94 -9.67
C PRO A 73 0.11 16.63 -8.32
N ASP A 74 -1.09 17.14 -8.03
CA ASP A 74 -1.39 17.77 -6.73
C ASP A 74 -1.41 16.73 -5.61
N THR A 75 -1.79 15.50 -5.92
CA THR A 75 -1.71 14.33 -5.03
C THR A 75 -0.26 13.95 -4.71
N ILE A 76 0.63 14.00 -5.70
CA ILE A 76 2.08 13.80 -5.47
C ILE A 76 2.58 14.91 -4.55
N LYS A 77 2.34 16.18 -4.93
CA LYS A 77 2.80 17.35 -4.17
C LYS A 77 2.30 17.34 -2.73
N ALA A 78 1.01 17.10 -2.50
CA ALA A 78 0.43 17.05 -1.16
C ALA A 78 1.06 15.95 -0.28
N MET A 79 1.44 14.81 -0.88
CA MET A 79 2.14 13.75 -0.15
C MET A 79 3.62 14.06 0.07
N GLU A 80 4.30 14.73 -0.86
CA GLU A 80 5.67 15.23 -0.62
C GLU A 80 5.70 16.28 0.49
N ASP A 81 4.84 17.29 0.41
CA ASP A 81 4.68 18.34 1.42
C ASP A 81 4.37 17.71 2.79
N PHE A 82 3.46 16.72 2.84
CA PHE A 82 3.18 15.94 4.05
C PHE A 82 4.44 15.30 4.64
N TYR A 83 5.22 14.55 3.86
CA TYR A 83 6.43 13.93 4.38
C TYR A 83 7.50 14.95 4.76
N ARG A 84 7.69 16.04 4.00
CA ARG A 84 8.61 17.14 4.38
C ARG A 84 8.26 17.70 5.76
N GLU A 85 6.98 18.02 5.98
CA GLU A 85 6.50 18.58 7.25
C GLU A 85 6.59 17.59 8.41
N ILE A 86 6.16 16.33 8.25
CA ILE A 86 6.22 15.38 9.36
C ILE A 86 7.65 14.97 9.70
N TYR A 87 8.59 14.88 8.76
CA TYR A 87 9.99 14.58 9.05
C TYR A 87 10.75 15.78 9.64
N ALA A 88 10.36 17.02 9.30
CA ALA A 88 10.97 18.22 9.87
C ALA A 88 10.78 18.33 11.39
N VAL A 89 9.73 17.73 11.97
CA VAL A 89 9.54 17.69 13.43
C VAL A 89 10.62 16.87 14.16
N ASP A 90 11.19 15.86 13.48
CA ASP A 90 12.33 15.07 13.95
C ASP A 90 13.68 15.67 13.44
N GLY A 91 13.66 16.90 12.90
CA GLY A 91 14.84 17.61 12.40
C GLY A 91 15.33 17.20 11.01
N ILE A 92 14.59 16.35 10.27
CA ILE A 92 15.01 15.84 8.96
C ILE A 92 14.39 16.67 7.84
N THR A 93 15.22 17.42 7.11
CA THR A 93 14.77 18.37 6.05
C THR A 93 15.22 18.02 4.63
N ASP A 94 16.37 17.35 4.44
CA ASP A 94 16.82 16.84 3.12
C ASP A 94 16.17 15.48 2.81
N ILE A 95 14.95 15.52 2.25
CA ILE A 95 14.24 14.32 1.79
C ILE A 95 14.30 14.27 0.26
N LYS A 96 14.89 13.19 -0.26
CA LYS A 96 14.95 12.88 -1.69
C LYS A 96 13.78 12.00 -2.08
N PHE A 97 12.79 12.61 -2.72
CA PHE A 97 11.62 11.91 -3.25
C PHE A 97 11.92 11.19 -4.57
N PRO A 98 11.13 10.18 -4.95
CA PRO A 98 11.31 9.50 -6.24
C PRO A 98 10.88 10.38 -7.41
N ASP A 99 11.73 10.54 -8.42
CA ASP A 99 11.40 11.34 -9.62
C ASP A 99 10.23 10.76 -10.44
N HIS A 100 9.93 9.46 -10.25
CA HIS A 100 8.97 8.70 -11.06
C HIS A 100 8.08 7.78 -10.21
N PHE A 101 6.79 7.74 -10.57
CA PHE A 101 5.75 6.94 -9.90
C PHE A 101 5.14 5.92 -10.88
N PRO A 102 5.85 4.83 -11.23
CA PRO A 102 5.37 3.84 -12.18
C PRO A 102 4.08 3.16 -11.71
N VAL A 103 3.16 2.91 -12.64
CA VAL A 103 1.86 2.25 -12.40
C VAL A 103 1.82 0.86 -13.01
N SER A 104 0.94 -0.02 -12.50
CA SER A 104 0.79 -1.42 -12.95
C SER A 104 2.07 -2.25 -12.83
N ARG A 105 2.95 -1.94 -11.85
CA ARG A 105 4.23 -2.64 -11.66
C ARG A 105 4.47 -3.08 -10.22
N LEU A 106 5.07 -4.26 -10.08
CA LEU A 106 5.73 -4.69 -8.84
C LEU A 106 6.96 -3.80 -8.64
N LEU A 107 7.05 -3.13 -7.49
CA LEU A 107 8.11 -2.14 -7.22
C LEU A 107 9.21 -2.67 -6.31
N GLY A 108 8.89 -3.62 -5.43
CA GLY A 108 9.78 -4.02 -4.33
C GLY A 108 9.02 -4.72 -3.22
N CYS A 109 9.61 -4.75 -2.02
CA CYS A 109 8.98 -5.28 -0.81
C CYS A 109 9.41 -4.51 0.44
N VAL A 110 8.60 -4.62 1.48
CA VAL A 110 8.91 -4.22 2.87
C VAL A 110 8.76 -5.44 3.78
N GLU A 111 9.13 -5.33 5.04
CA GLU A 111 8.79 -6.28 6.10
C GLU A 111 7.71 -5.69 7.00
N VAL A 112 6.52 -6.27 7.04
CA VAL A 112 5.47 -5.91 8.00
C VAL A 112 5.82 -6.56 9.34
N VAL A 113 6.24 -5.77 10.33
CA VAL A 113 6.66 -6.28 11.65
C VAL A 113 5.54 -6.32 12.68
N GLY A 114 4.43 -5.64 12.41
CA GLY A 114 3.27 -5.62 13.30
C GLY A 114 2.10 -4.81 12.76
N CYS A 115 1.04 -4.73 13.54
CA CYS A 115 -0.14 -3.91 13.25
C CYS A 115 -0.65 -3.29 14.55
N LEU A 116 -0.92 -2.00 14.56
CA LEU A 116 -1.51 -1.27 15.69
C LEU A 116 -2.79 -0.56 15.23
N ARG A 117 -3.61 -0.06 16.17
CA ARG A 117 -4.60 0.96 15.84
C ARG A 117 -3.95 2.35 15.69
N SER A 118 -4.60 3.27 14.98
CA SER A 118 -4.16 4.66 14.88
C SER A 118 -3.94 5.33 16.24
N GLU A 119 -4.83 5.10 17.20
CA GLU A 119 -4.78 5.71 18.54
C GLU A 119 -3.56 5.21 19.34
N GLU A 120 -3.22 3.93 19.18
CA GLU A 120 -2.03 3.32 19.80
C GLU A 120 -0.75 3.93 19.21
N LEU A 121 -0.66 4.04 17.89
CA LEU A 121 0.51 4.59 17.19
C LEU A 121 0.70 6.08 17.50
N VAL A 122 -0.36 6.88 17.53
CA VAL A 122 -0.27 8.33 17.79
C VAL A 122 0.22 8.62 19.21
N CYS A 123 -0.05 7.75 20.18
CA CYS A 123 0.42 7.88 21.57
C CYS A 123 1.76 7.18 21.85
N TRP A 124 2.38 6.52 20.87
CA TRP A 124 3.58 5.72 21.09
C TRP A 124 4.85 6.59 21.14
N GLU A 125 5.36 6.85 22.34
CA GLU A 125 6.51 7.75 22.57
C GLU A 125 7.88 7.12 22.22
N ASP A 126 7.98 5.79 22.13
CA ASP A 126 9.24 5.09 21.81
C ASP A 126 9.60 5.14 20.31
N VAL A 127 8.77 5.75 19.47
CA VAL A 127 9.00 5.92 18.02
C VAL A 127 9.05 7.41 17.65
N PRO A 128 9.82 7.80 16.61
CA PRO A 128 9.95 9.20 16.19
C PRO A 128 8.61 9.89 15.94
N GLN A 129 8.53 11.20 16.17
CA GLN A 129 7.27 11.92 16.10
C GLN A 129 6.71 11.93 14.67
N SER A 130 7.57 11.92 13.64
CA SER A 130 7.15 11.74 12.24
C SER A 130 6.40 10.42 12.01
N VAL A 131 6.79 9.32 12.68
CA VAL A 131 6.14 8.01 12.55
C VAL A 131 4.74 8.04 13.17
N ARG A 132 4.60 8.66 14.35
CA ARG A 132 3.31 8.85 15.04
C ARG A 132 2.32 9.61 14.14
N LEU A 133 2.81 10.59 13.37
CA LEU A 133 2.01 11.41 12.45
C LEU A 133 1.58 10.68 11.16
N GLU A 134 2.14 9.51 10.83
CA GLU A 134 1.64 8.65 9.74
C GLU A 134 0.35 7.89 10.10
N GLY A 135 -0.04 7.87 11.39
CA GLY A 135 -1.23 7.21 11.93
C GLY A 135 -2.56 7.87 11.51
N LEU A 136 -2.87 7.84 10.22
CA LEU A 136 -4.03 8.51 9.61
C LEU A 136 -5.18 7.56 9.23
N THR A 137 -5.14 6.29 9.66
CA THR A 137 -6.15 5.26 9.33
C THR A 137 -6.23 4.21 10.43
N ASP A 138 -7.43 3.67 10.67
CA ASP A 138 -7.82 2.78 11.77
C ASP A 138 -6.78 1.70 12.12
N PHE A 139 -6.23 1.00 11.11
CA PHE A 139 -5.17 0.02 11.30
C PHE A 139 -3.89 0.46 10.58
N CYS A 140 -2.82 0.51 11.37
CA CYS A 140 -1.49 0.95 10.99
C CYS A 140 -0.56 -0.26 10.92
N TRP A 141 -0.24 -0.72 9.70
CA TRP A 141 0.69 -1.82 9.44
C TRP A 141 2.11 -1.27 9.48
N LEU A 142 2.94 -1.76 10.38
CA LEU A 142 4.28 -1.22 10.66
C LEU A 142 5.29 -1.85 9.69
N CYS A 143 5.96 -1.05 8.87
CA CYS A 143 6.81 -1.52 7.77
C CYS A 143 8.28 -1.14 7.96
N GLU A 144 9.16 -2.13 7.89
CA GLU A 144 10.62 -2.00 7.96
C GLU A 144 11.30 -2.55 6.70
N ASN A 145 12.64 -2.49 6.67
CA ASN A 145 13.50 -3.17 5.69
C ASN A 145 13.07 -2.99 4.22
N PRO A 146 12.80 -1.74 3.77
CA PRO A 146 12.37 -1.48 2.40
C PRO A 146 13.44 -1.88 1.39
N GLN A 147 13.00 -2.59 0.35
CA GLN A 147 13.84 -3.04 -0.76
C GLN A 147 13.11 -2.74 -2.07
N LYS A 148 13.80 -2.11 -3.01
CA LYS A 148 13.24 -1.81 -4.35
C LYS A 148 13.82 -2.73 -5.41
N LEU A 149 13.05 -3.02 -6.44
CA LEU A 149 13.54 -3.67 -7.64
C LEU A 149 14.34 -2.68 -8.47
N VAL A 150 15.52 -3.09 -8.95
CA VAL A 150 16.32 -2.30 -9.90
C VAL A 150 15.53 -2.05 -11.20
N VAL A 151 14.72 -3.02 -11.62
CA VAL A 151 13.77 -2.89 -12.73
C VAL A 151 12.39 -3.36 -12.24
N PRO A 152 11.40 -2.46 -12.07
CA PRO A 152 10.04 -2.83 -11.68
C PRO A 152 9.37 -3.73 -12.72
N PHE A 153 8.74 -4.83 -12.28
CA PHE A 153 8.12 -5.82 -13.17
C PHE A 153 6.69 -5.43 -13.51
N GLU A 154 6.34 -5.47 -14.80
CA GLU A 154 4.97 -5.27 -15.25
C GLU A 154 4.11 -6.49 -14.94
N MET A 155 3.02 -6.29 -14.19
CA MET A 155 2.09 -7.35 -13.84
C MET A 155 0.73 -6.79 -13.41
N ARG A 156 -0.31 -7.62 -13.47
CA ARG A 156 -1.63 -7.28 -12.94
C ARG A 156 -1.63 -7.24 -11.40
N GLY A 157 -2.23 -6.20 -10.84
CA GLY A 157 -2.56 -6.12 -9.41
C GLY A 157 -3.93 -6.70 -9.09
N TYR A 158 -4.14 -7.10 -7.83
CA TYR A 158 -5.38 -7.70 -7.35
C TYR A 158 -5.85 -7.01 -6.05
N GLN A 159 -7.11 -7.24 -5.67
CA GLN A 159 -7.67 -6.70 -4.43
C GLN A 159 -7.26 -7.54 -3.22
N GLY A 160 -7.11 -6.89 -2.06
CA GLY A 160 -6.63 -7.53 -0.83
C GLY A 160 -5.13 -7.88 -0.89
N VAL A 161 -4.69 -8.75 0.03
CA VAL A 161 -3.37 -9.39 -0.04
C VAL A 161 -3.49 -10.68 -0.83
N TYR A 162 -2.69 -10.81 -1.89
CA TYR A 162 -2.67 -11.97 -2.80
C TYR A 162 -1.26 -12.56 -2.85
N ASN A 163 -1.09 -13.78 -3.35
CA ASN A 163 0.26 -14.36 -3.55
C ASN A 163 0.81 -13.99 -4.92
N LEU A 164 2.10 -13.64 -5.00
CA LEU A 164 2.81 -13.57 -6.28
C LEU A 164 2.89 -14.94 -6.94
N GLU A 165 2.76 -14.95 -8.27
CA GLU A 165 3.11 -16.12 -9.07
C GLU A 165 4.58 -16.49 -8.87
N ARG A 166 4.88 -17.80 -8.78
CA ARG A 166 6.24 -18.28 -8.49
C ARG A 166 7.30 -17.74 -9.45
N ARG A 167 6.99 -17.64 -10.75
CA ARG A 167 7.92 -17.09 -11.77
C ARG A 167 8.24 -15.60 -11.54
N ILE A 168 7.24 -14.82 -11.15
CA ILE A 168 7.39 -13.40 -10.81
C ILE A 168 8.25 -13.25 -9.56
N TYR A 169 7.93 -14.01 -8.50
CA TYR A 169 8.71 -14.04 -7.26
C TYR A 169 10.18 -14.44 -7.49
N ASP A 170 10.42 -15.57 -8.17
CA ASP A 170 11.77 -16.10 -8.43
C ASP A 170 12.63 -15.06 -9.18
N GLY A 171 12.02 -14.31 -10.12
CA GLY A 171 12.66 -13.19 -10.81
C GLY A 171 12.91 -12.00 -9.90
N ALA A 172 11.90 -11.59 -9.13
CA ALA A 172 11.92 -10.36 -8.35
C ALA A 172 12.94 -10.42 -7.21
N VAL A 173 13.07 -11.55 -6.50
CA VAL A 173 14.05 -11.71 -5.41
C VAL A 173 15.47 -11.43 -5.87
N ARG A 174 15.82 -11.79 -7.12
CA ARG A 174 17.16 -11.56 -7.69
C ARG A 174 17.44 -10.09 -8.05
N GLY A 175 16.40 -9.26 -8.13
CA GLY A 175 16.49 -7.85 -8.51
C GLY A 175 16.32 -6.85 -7.36
N LEU A 176 16.19 -7.33 -6.12
CA LEU A 176 16.01 -6.46 -4.94
C LEU A 176 17.32 -5.80 -4.51
N THR A 177 17.23 -4.50 -4.22
CA THR A 177 18.28 -3.69 -3.58
C THR A 177 17.73 -3.06 -2.30
N PRO A 178 18.41 -3.18 -1.15
CA PRO A 178 18.03 -2.48 0.07
C PRO A 178 17.97 -0.95 -0.12
N VAL A 179 17.01 -0.31 0.55
CA VAL A 179 16.87 1.15 0.58
C VAL A 179 17.05 1.63 2.01
N GLN A 180 17.80 2.71 2.18
CA GLN A 180 17.82 3.49 3.41
C GLN A 180 16.91 4.70 3.22
N GLY A 181 15.86 4.79 4.03
CA GLY A 181 14.96 5.94 4.07
C GLY A 181 15.59 7.16 4.77
N PRO A 182 14.92 8.33 4.80
CA PRO A 182 15.46 9.54 5.41
C PRO A 182 15.69 9.42 6.93
N LEU A 183 14.87 8.60 7.60
CA LEU A 183 15.03 8.18 8.99
C LEU A 183 14.62 6.70 9.07
N PRO A 184 15.58 5.75 8.98
CA PRO A 184 15.30 4.34 9.17
C PRO A 184 14.80 4.07 10.59
N VAL A 185 13.75 3.26 10.72
CA VAL A 185 13.09 2.97 12.00
C VAL A 185 13.13 1.46 12.26
N LYS A 186 13.39 1.10 13.52
CA LYS A 186 13.15 -0.23 14.06
C LYS A 186 12.03 -0.09 15.11
N PHE A 187 10.90 -0.75 14.89
CA PHE A 187 9.77 -0.67 15.82
C PHE A 187 10.08 -1.51 17.07
N PRO A 188 10.02 -0.95 18.29
CA PRO A 188 10.25 -1.73 19.51
C PRO A 188 9.13 -2.76 19.73
N LEU A 189 9.48 -3.92 20.28
CA LEU A 189 8.53 -4.99 20.59
C LEU A 189 8.04 -4.88 22.04
N PRO A 190 6.72 -4.86 22.30
CA PRO A 190 6.18 -4.85 23.67
C PRO A 190 6.61 -6.06 24.52
N ASP A 191 6.76 -7.24 23.91
CA ASP A 191 7.51 -8.36 24.49
C ASP A 191 8.68 -8.71 23.54
N PRO A 192 9.94 -8.42 23.90
CA PRO A 192 11.10 -8.76 23.07
C PRO A 192 11.26 -10.25 22.75
N ARG A 193 10.57 -11.15 23.46
CA ARG A 193 10.57 -12.60 23.22
C ARG A 193 9.50 -13.03 22.22
N ASP A 194 8.47 -12.21 22.00
CA ASP A 194 7.43 -12.43 21.00
C ASP A 194 7.58 -11.44 19.84
N ARG A 195 8.14 -11.93 18.73
CA ARG A 195 8.26 -11.19 17.46
C ARG A 195 6.92 -10.80 16.81
N PHE A 196 5.79 -11.24 17.36
CA PHE A 196 4.43 -10.91 16.93
C PHE A 196 3.66 -10.10 17.99
N SER A 197 4.37 -9.56 19.00
CA SER A 197 3.76 -8.80 20.09
C SER A 197 3.13 -7.47 19.65
N LEU A 198 3.54 -6.90 18.51
CA LEU A 198 2.93 -5.72 17.88
C LEU A 198 1.61 -6.07 17.16
N LYS A 199 0.52 -6.06 17.92
CA LYS A 199 -0.85 -6.38 17.47
C LYS A 199 -1.84 -5.35 18.04
N PRO A 200 -3.03 -5.14 17.44
CA PRO A 200 -3.99 -4.16 17.96
C PRO A 200 -4.35 -4.44 19.43
N GLY A 201 -4.19 -3.43 20.30
CA GLY A 201 -4.34 -3.54 21.75
C GLY A 201 -3.07 -3.99 22.50
N SER A 202 -1.90 -4.04 21.85
CA SER A 202 -0.63 -4.36 22.53
C SER A 202 0.02 -3.16 23.22
N LEU A 203 -0.37 -1.93 22.88
CA LEU A 203 0.15 -0.72 23.53
C LEU A 203 -0.88 -0.11 24.48
N THR A 204 -0.40 0.46 25.58
CA THR A 204 -1.24 1.25 26.49
C THR A 204 -1.63 2.57 25.82
N PHE A 205 -2.91 2.72 25.49
CA PHE A 205 -3.44 3.99 25.01
C PHE A 205 -3.65 4.94 26.20
N ASP A 206 -2.93 6.06 26.19
CA ASP A 206 -3.17 7.20 27.07
C ASP A 206 -3.72 8.34 26.23
N ALA A 207 -5.01 8.68 26.44
CA ALA A 207 -5.68 9.73 25.69
C ALA A 207 -5.02 11.11 25.88
N SER A 208 -4.40 11.37 27.03
CA SER A 208 -3.72 12.65 27.30
C SER A 208 -2.48 12.86 26.42
N LYS A 209 -1.89 11.76 25.91
CA LYS A 209 -0.71 11.78 25.02
C LYS A 209 -1.05 11.89 23.53
N SER A 210 -2.35 11.91 23.18
CA SER A 210 -2.81 12.01 21.79
C SER A 210 -2.71 13.44 21.22
N GLU A 211 -2.69 14.46 22.10
CA GLU A 211 -2.46 15.86 21.74
C GLU A 211 -0.97 16.14 21.48
N VAL A 212 -0.44 15.55 20.42
CA VAL A 212 0.81 16.02 19.81
C VAL A 212 0.60 17.48 19.40
N GLN A 213 1.34 18.41 20.02
CA GLN A 213 1.34 19.83 19.62
C GLN A 213 1.86 19.96 18.19
N LYS A 214 0.94 20.08 17.24
CA LYS A 214 1.23 20.23 15.81
C LYS A 214 1.33 21.70 15.46
N SER A 215 2.34 22.07 14.67
CA SER A 215 2.37 23.38 14.04
C SER A 215 1.18 23.54 13.09
N SER A 216 0.86 24.79 12.73
CA SER A 216 -0.13 25.07 11.69
C SER A 216 0.24 24.41 10.35
N SER A 217 1.52 24.39 10.00
CA SER A 217 2.04 23.77 8.78
C SER A 217 1.84 22.25 8.77
N VAL A 218 2.25 21.54 9.84
CA VAL A 218 2.01 20.10 10.00
C VAL A 218 0.52 19.76 9.96
N THR A 219 -0.32 20.61 10.56
CA THR A 219 -1.79 20.45 10.54
C THR A 219 -2.37 20.58 9.13
N ALA A 220 -1.91 21.59 8.36
CA ALA A 220 -2.30 21.77 6.97
C ALA A 220 -1.82 20.61 6.08
N ALA A 221 -0.61 20.12 6.30
CA ALA A 221 -0.03 19.00 5.58
C ALA A 221 -0.80 17.68 5.83
N ILE A 222 -1.20 17.41 7.08
CA ILE A 222 -2.10 16.29 7.42
C ILE A 222 -3.46 16.42 6.73
N ALA A 223 -4.03 17.62 6.65
CA ALA A 223 -5.28 17.87 5.94
C ALA A 223 -5.14 17.60 4.43
N GLY A 224 -4.04 18.05 3.83
CA GLY A 224 -3.69 17.76 2.42
C GLY A 224 -3.55 16.27 2.14
N ALA A 225 -2.80 15.53 2.97
CA ALA A 225 -2.64 14.08 2.85
C ALA A 225 -3.97 13.32 3.00
N ARG A 226 -4.85 13.75 3.91
CA ARG A 226 -6.20 13.18 4.06
C ARG A 226 -7.05 13.44 2.83
N ALA A 227 -7.09 14.67 2.32
CA ALA A 227 -7.81 15.00 1.09
C ALA A 227 -7.30 14.15 -0.09
N ALA A 228 -5.98 14.07 -0.27
CA ALA A 228 -5.31 13.26 -1.29
C ALA A 228 -5.70 11.77 -1.21
N ALA A 229 -5.85 11.19 -0.01
CA ALA A 229 -6.29 9.81 0.16
C ALA A 229 -7.77 9.59 -0.23
N THR A 230 -8.67 10.54 0.05
CA THR A 230 -10.13 10.38 -0.18
C THR A 230 -10.52 10.15 -1.65
N GLN A 231 -9.71 10.62 -2.62
CA GLN A 231 -10.02 10.50 -4.06
C GLN A 231 -10.12 9.04 -4.58
N PHE A 232 -9.62 8.08 -3.82
CA PHE A 232 -9.65 6.65 -4.16
C PHE A 232 -10.77 5.90 -3.42
N SER A 233 -11.45 6.55 -2.49
CA SER A 233 -12.67 6.01 -1.88
C SER A 233 -13.83 6.14 -2.87
N LYS A 234 -14.57 5.05 -3.08
CA LYS A 234 -15.79 5.09 -3.89
C LYS A 234 -16.85 5.88 -3.13
N LYS A 235 -17.12 7.13 -3.53
CA LYS A 235 -18.39 7.78 -3.21
C LYS A 235 -19.47 7.14 -4.05
N ASP A 236 -20.37 6.38 -3.43
CA ASP A 236 -21.64 6.01 -4.05
C ASP A 236 -22.47 7.29 -4.26
N PRO A 237 -22.88 7.63 -5.50
CA PRO A 237 -23.57 8.91 -5.77
C PRO A 237 -24.95 9.05 -5.12
N ASN A 238 -25.53 7.97 -4.58
CA ASN A 238 -26.92 7.91 -4.13
C ASN A 238 -27.14 8.21 -2.64
N ALA A 239 -26.11 8.62 -1.89
CA ALA A 239 -26.20 8.86 -0.45
C ALA A 239 -26.36 10.35 -0.04
N ALA A 240 -26.74 11.24 -0.97
CA ALA A 240 -26.69 12.70 -0.77
C ALA A 240 -27.99 13.47 -1.10
N THR A 241 -29.17 12.90 -0.77
CA THR A 241 -30.45 13.65 -0.83
C THR A 241 -31.42 13.23 0.28
N SER A 242 -31.30 13.79 1.49
CA SER A 242 -32.45 14.16 2.37
C SER A 242 -32.03 14.63 3.78
N SER A 243 -31.50 15.86 3.91
CA SER A 243 -31.45 16.54 5.22
C SER A 243 -31.38 18.08 5.11
N GLU A 244 -32.28 18.71 4.35
CA GLU A 244 -32.59 20.13 4.55
C GLU A 244 -33.69 20.27 5.62
N THR A 245 -33.27 20.40 6.88
CA THR A 245 -34.16 20.86 7.97
C THR A 245 -34.42 22.35 7.80
N ARG A 246 -35.45 22.72 7.03
CA ARG A 246 -35.95 24.11 7.03
C ARG A 246 -36.93 24.31 8.17
N VAL A 247 -36.46 24.99 9.22
CA VAL A 247 -37.33 25.57 10.25
C VAL A 247 -38.24 26.60 9.60
N ARG A 248 -39.55 26.46 9.76
CA ARG A 248 -40.50 27.56 9.55
C ARG A 248 -41.65 27.42 10.55
N GLU A 249 -41.73 28.38 11.47
CA GLU A 249 -42.89 28.54 12.34
C GLU A 249 -44.12 28.88 11.52
N GLN A 250 -45.26 28.27 11.85
CA GLN A 250 -46.57 28.93 11.79
C GLN A 250 -47.53 28.23 12.76
N SER A 251 -47.96 28.99 13.78
CA SER A 251 -49.04 28.64 14.69
C SER A 251 -50.36 28.52 13.93
N TRP A 252 -51.27 27.63 14.35
CA TRP A 252 -52.71 27.91 14.60
C TRP A 252 -53.44 26.64 15.13
N GLY A 253 -54.15 26.78 16.26
CA GLY A 253 -55.50 26.21 16.45
C GLY A 253 -55.70 24.73 16.79
N ASN A 254 -55.94 24.47 18.08
CA ASN A 254 -56.99 23.61 18.67
C ASN A 254 -57.67 22.51 17.80
N HIS A 255 -57.62 21.23 18.22
CA HIS A 255 -58.69 20.62 19.02
C HIS A 255 -58.39 19.16 19.46
N ALA A 256 -59.21 18.70 20.40
CA ALA A 256 -59.12 17.49 21.22
C ALA A 256 -59.28 16.12 20.51
N ASP A 257 -59.13 15.11 21.36
CA ASP A 257 -59.77 13.78 21.35
C ASP A 257 -59.06 12.54 20.75
N SER A 258 -58.51 11.76 21.68
CA SER A 258 -59.08 10.46 22.10
C SER A 258 -59.28 9.33 21.08
N ASN A 259 -58.52 8.25 21.30
CA ASN A 259 -59.01 6.88 21.60
C ASN A 259 -58.55 5.72 20.68
N SER A 260 -58.03 4.67 21.33
CA SER A 260 -58.11 3.22 21.04
C SER A 260 -57.97 2.64 19.62
N GLY A 261 -57.17 1.57 19.52
CA GLY A 261 -57.55 0.42 18.67
C GLY A 261 -56.40 -0.48 18.21
N ASN A 262 -56.36 -1.72 18.73
CA ASN A 262 -55.80 -2.98 18.21
C ASN A 262 -54.81 -2.92 17.01
N GLY A 263 -53.67 -3.62 17.00
CA GLY A 263 -53.44 -4.95 17.58
C GLY A 263 -53.69 -6.05 16.54
N ASN A 264 -52.66 -6.40 15.77
CA ASN A 264 -52.54 -7.71 15.11
C ASN A 264 -51.10 -8.00 14.63
N LEU A 265 -50.59 -9.17 15.02
CA LEU A 265 -49.52 -9.95 14.36
C LEU A 265 -50.17 -10.86 13.29
N PRO A 266 -49.46 -11.75 12.54
CA PRO A 266 -48.00 -11.95 12.40
C PRO A 266 -47.53 -11.96 10.91
N SER A 267 -46.23 -12.15 10.67
CA SER A 267 -45.69 -13.33 9.94
C SER A 267 -44.21 -13.18 9.59
N VAL A 268 -43.46 -14.27 9.70
CA VAL A 268 -42.05 -14.39 9.29
C VAL A 268 -41.98 -15.00 7.89
N VAL A 269 -41.18 -14.41 7.00
CA VAL A 269 -40.69 -15.07 5.79
C VAL A 269 -39.17 -14.93 5.73
N GLN A 270 -38.49 -16.07 5.60
CA GLN A 270 -37.04 -16.15 5.39
C GLN A 270 -36.70 -15.81 3.93
N GLY A 271 -35.60 -15.08 3.72
CA GLY A 271 -35.08 -14.79 2.39
C GLY A 271 -33.55 -14.82 2.37
N SER A 272 -32.97 -15.88 1.82
CA SER A 272 -31.53 -15.96 1.52
C SER A 272 -31.20 -15.12 0.28
N PRO A 273 -30.13 -14.30 0.26
CA PRO A 273 -29.67 -13.66 -0.96
C PRO A 273 -28.86 -14.64 -1.83
N ALA A 274 -29.27 -14.79 -3.10
CA ALA A 274 -28.51 -15.54 -4.09
C ALA A 274 -27.31 -14.73 -4.61
N TYR A 275 -26.20 -15.42 -4.91
CA TYR A 275 -25.05 -14.82 -5.58
C TYR A 275 -25.38 -14.52 -7.05
N LEU A 276 -25.30 -13.25 -7.45
CA LEU A 276 -25.40 -12.84 -8.86
C LEU A 276 -24.01 -12.69 -9.48
N GLN A 277 -23.67 -13.63 -10.34
CA GLN A 277 -22.38 -13.71 -11.04
C GLN A 277 -22.50 -13.06 -12.41
N ASN A 278 -22.11 -11.77 -12.51
CA ASN A 278 -22.24 -11.02 -13.75
C ASN A 278 -21.07 -11.34 -14.70
N GLN A 279 -21.36 -12.09 -15.77
CA GLN A 279 -20.42 -12.37 -16.85
C GLN A 279 -20.47 -11.23 -17.88
N ASN A 280 -19.32 -10.68 -18.24
CA ASN A 280 -19.18 -9.90 -19.47
C ASN A 280 -17.81 -10.15 -20.11
N GLN A 281 -17.82 -10.87 -21.24
CA GLN A 281 -16.70 -10.90 -22.18
C GLN A 281 -16.72 -9.64 -23.05
N PRO A 282 -15.56 -9.16 -23.50
CA PRO A 282 -15.44 -8.50 -24.79
C PRO A 282 -14.89 -9.46 -25.86
N SER A 283 -15.39 -9.30 -27.08
CA SER A 283 -15.10 -10.13 -28.24
C SER A 283 -13.75 -9.81 -28.91
N ILE A 284 -13.29 -10.78 -29.70
CA ILE A 284 -12.08 -10.71 -30.53
C ILE A 284 -12.30 -9.75 -31.71
N PHE A 285 -11.32 -8.88 -31.98
CA PHE A 285 -11.10 -8.35 -33.33
C PHE A 285 -9.60 -8.39 -33.68
N ARG A 286 -9.30 -8.72 -34.95
CA ARG A 286 -7.94 -8.95 -35.46
C ARG A 286 -7.56 -7.92 -36.53
N SER A 287 -6.27 -7.65 -36.64
CA SER A 287 -5.59 -6.69 -37.53
C SER A 287 -6.00 -6.79 -39.02
N THR A 288 -6.00 -5.71 -39.81
CA THR A 288 -4.96 -5.26 -40.78
C THR A 288 -5.58 -4.20 -41.73
N THR A 289 -4.91 -3.36 -42.54
CA THR A 289 -3.61 -2.62 -42.48
C THR A 289 -3.60 -1.60 -43.63
N ALA A 290 -3.20 -0.33 -43.45
CA ALA A 290 -2.90 0.58 -44.57
C ALA A 290 -1.88 1.70 -44.24
N TYR A 291 -0.89 1.87 -45.12
CA TYR A 291 0.04 3.00 -45.16
C TYR A 291 -0.60 4.20 -45.89
N SER A 292 -0.13 5.41 -45.59
CA SER A 292 -0.09 6.50 -46.57
C SER A 292 1.24 7.24 -46.46
N GLN A 293 1.83 7.58 -47.61
CA GLN A 293 3.11 8.25 -47.72
C GLN A 293 2.91 9.77 -47.84
N ASN A 294 3.88 10.54 -47.34
CA ASN A 294 4.21 11.87 -47.87
C ASN A 294 5.75 11.96 -47.97
N PRO A 295 6.30 12.58 -49.03
CA PRO A 295 7.74 12.60 -49.28
C PRO A 295 8.44 13.81 -48.61
N ASP A 296 9.73 13.97 -48.95
CA ASP A 296 10.57 15.17 -48.76
C ASP A 296 11.14 15.46 -47.36
N THR A 297 12.20 14.71 -46.98
CA THR A 297 13.43 15.35 -46.46
C THR A 297 14.67 14.46 -46.66
N GLU A 298 15.73 14.99 -47.27
CA GLU A 298 17.02 14.28 -47.39
C GLU A 298 17.79 14.22 -46.04
N PRO A 299 18.52 13.13 -45.75
CA PRO A 299 19.37 13.04 -44.56
C PRO A 299 20.74 13.70 -44.77
N ARG A 300 21.04 14.77 -44.01
CA ARG A 300 22.40 15.32 -43.92
C ARG A 300 23.34 14.32 -43.25
N ARG A 301 24.48 14.03 -43.90
CA ARG A 301 25.55 13.16 -43.38
C ARG A 301 26.23 13.78 -42.16
N SER A 302 26.38 13.00 -41.09
CA SER A 302 27.27 13.32 -39.96
C SER A 302 28.75 13.10 -40.35
N PRO A 303 29.70 13.96 -39.93
CA PRO A 303 31.13 13.74 -40.18
C PRO A 303 31.69 12.53 -39.41
N ARG A 304 32.62 11.83 -40.06
CA ARG A 304 33.39 10.71 -39.53
C ARG A 304 34.50 11.24 -38.60
N LEU A 305 34.54 10.76 -37.36
CA LEU A 305 35.69 10.98 -36.48
C LEU A 305 36.84 10.05 -36.90
N GLU A 306 38.01 10.60 -37.20
CA GLU A 306 39.21 9.82 -37.44
C GLU A 306 40.00 9.58 -36.14
N PHE A 307 40.51 8.37 -35.98
CA PHE A 307 41.41 8.00 -34.89
C PHE A 307 42.83 8.46 -35.19
N GLY A 308 43.22 9.60 -34.63
CA GLY A 308 44.62 10.04 -34.60
C GLY A 308 45.38 9.41 -33.43
N ALA A 309 46.10 8.31 -33.69
CA ALA A 309 47.13 7.80 -32.78
C ALA A 309 48.51 8.18 -33.32
N SER A 310 49.29 8.96 -32.56
CA SER A 310 50.73 9.12 -32.79
C SER A 310 51.46 9.28 -31.46
N ASN A 311 52.71 8.82 -31.44
CA ASN A 311 53.37 8.37 -30.22
C ASN A 311 54.13 9.47 -29.44
N ARG A 312 54.42 9.10 -28.20
CA ARG A 312 55.15 9.84 -27.18
C ARG A 312 56.67 9.65 -27.36
N TRP A 313 57.41 10.76 -27.47
CA TRP A 313 58.80 11.02 -27.05
C TRP A 313 59.93 9.99 -27.32
N HIS A 314 61.03 10.54 -27.87
CA HIS A 314 62.36 9.97 -28.12
C HIS A 314 62.52 9.04 -29.33
#